data_AF-A0A5K0ZJ59-F1
#
_entry.id   AF-A0A5K0ZJ59-F1
#
_cell.length_a   1.000
_cell.length_b   1.000
_cell.length_c   1.000
_cell.angle_alpha   90.00
_cell.angle_beta   90.00
_cell.angle_gamma   90.00
#
_symmetry.space_group_name_H-M   'P 1'
#
loop_
_entity.id
_entity.type
_entity.pdbx_description
1 polymer ?
#
loop_
_entity_poly.entity_id
_entity_poly.type
_entity_poly.pdbx_seq_one_letter_code
_entity_poly.pdbx_strand_id
1 'polypeptide(L)' 'VASKTNDSAGDGTTTAIILAREIIKLGLMAVASGANPASLKRGMDKAVTELVKSLRKKCRPIKGRDDIR' A
#
# COMPACT_ATOMS: atom_id res chain seq x y z
N VAL A 1 -3.81 -11.13 3.72
CA VAL A 1 -3.09 -9.83 3.57
C VAL A 1 -2.41 -9.43 4.86
N ALA A 2 -3.14 -9.31 5.98
CA ALA A 2 -2.57 -8.94 7.28
C ALA A 2 -1.44 -9.85 7.77
N SER A 3 -1.62 -11.17 7.74
CA SER A 3 -0.58 -12.12 8.20
C SER A 3 0.75 -11.90 7.48
N LYS A 4 0.74 -11.82 6.14
CA LYS A 4 1.97 -11.55 5.36
C LYS A 4 2.62 -10.20 5.71
N THR A 5 1.83 -9.17 6.00
CA THR A 5 2.34 -7.86 6.45
C THR A 5 3.03 -8.00 7.81
N ASN A 6 2.42 -8.72 8.74
CA ASN A 6 3.01 -9.00 10.05
C ASN A 6 4.34 -9.77 9.91
N ASP A 7 4.37 -10.80 9.08
CA ASP A 7 5.55 -11.66 8.91
C ASP A 7 6.74 -10.90 8.32
N SER A 8 6.49 -9.84 7.52
CA SER A 8 7.56 -9.06 6.87
C SER A 8 7.96 -7.81 7.64
N ALA A 9 7.01 -7.11 8.25
CA ALA A 9 7.23 -5.80 8.88
C ALA A 9 7.18 -5.83 10.41
N GLY A 10 6.60 -6.87 11.02
CA GLY A 10 6.39 -6.97 12.48
C GLY A 10 5.25 -6.12 13.04
N ASP A 11 4.59 -5.30 12.21
CA ASP A 11 3.46 -4.43 12.54
C ASP A 11 2.68 -4.08 11.23
N GLY A 12 1.59 -3.32 11.34
CA GLY A 12 0.85 -2.75 10.21
C GLY A 12 -0.32 -3.60 9.72
N THR A 13 -0.71 -4.63 10.46
CA THR A 13 -1.82 -5.53 10.12
C THR A 13 -3.16 -4.80 10.00
N THR A 14 -3.48 -3.91 10.95
CA THR A 14 -4.71 -3.11 10.94
C THR A 14 -4.75 -2.17 9.74
N THR A 15 -3.64 -1.48 9.46
CA THR A 15 -3.51 -0.60 8.29
C THR A 15 -3.70 -1.37 6.99
N ALA A 16 -3.08 -2.55 6.88
CA ALA A 16 -3.22 -3.41 5.70
C ALA A 16 -4.66 -3.87 5.48
N ILE A 17 -5.41 -4.19 6.55
CA ILE A 17 -6.81 -4.61 6.46
C ILE A 17 -7.72 -3.45 6.02
N ILE A 18 -7.57 -2.27 6.63
CA ILE A 18 -8.43 -1.12 6.32
C ILE A 18 -8.17 -0.66 4.87
N LEU A 19 -6.91 -0.59 4.44
CA LEU A 19 -6.58 -0.24 3.06
C LEU A 19 -7.14 -1.27 2.06
N ALA A 20 -6.97 -2.56 2.34
CA ALA A 20 -7.51 -3.60 1.46
C ALA A 20 -9.04 -3.51 1.35
N ARG A 21 -9.74 -3.30 2.47
CA ARG A 21 -11.20 -3.14 2.51
C ARG A 21 -11.67 -2.01 1.60
N GLU A 22 -11.11 -0.81 1.75
CA GLU A 22 -11.55 0.36 0.98
C GLU A 22 -11.17 0.26 -0.49
N ILE A 23 -9.98 -0.28 -0.80
CA ILE A 23 -9.56 -0.50 -2.19
C ILE A 23 -10.51 -1.46 -2.90
N ILE A 24 -10.90 -2.57 -2.25
CA ILE A 24 -11.84 -3.53 -2.81
C ILE A 24 -13.20 -2.87 -3.03
N LYS A 25 -13.73 -2.15 -2.02
CA LYS A 25 -15.01 -1.46 -2.11
C LYS A 25 -15.05 -0.48 -3.29
N LEU A 26 -14.07 0.42 -3.37
CA LEU A 26 -14.00 1.42 -4.44
C LEU A 26 -13.75 0.78 -5.82
N GLY A 27 -12.91 -0.25 -5.88
CA GLY A 27 -12.67 -1.00 -7.10
C GLY A 27 -13.95 -1.66 -7.63
N LEU A 28 -14.74 -2.28 -6.76
CA LEU A 28 -16.03 -2.87 -7.13
C LEU A 28 -17.03 -1.81 -7.63
N MET A 29 -17.10 -0.65 -6.97
CA MET A 29 -17.95 0.46 -7.40
C MET A 29 -17.54 1.00 -8.78
N ALA A 30 -16.24 1.11 -9.04
CA ALA A 30 -15.73 1.55 -10.33
C ALA A 30 -16.07 0.54 -11.45
N VAL A 31 -15.90 -0.76 -11.18
CA VAL A 31 -16.26 -1.82 -12.13
C VAL A 31 -17.77 -1.85 -12.39
N ALA A 32 -18.60 -1.72 -11.35
CA ALA A 32 -20.05 -1.61 -11.50
C ALA A 32 -20.47 -0.38 -12.34
N SER A 33 -19.66 0.69 -12.33
CA SER A 33 -19.84 1.88 -13.16
C SER A 33 -19.30 1.73 -14.60
N GLY A 34 -18.89 0.53 -15.01
CA GLY A 34 -18.42 0.23 -16.36
C GLY A 34 -16.90 0.33 -16.55
N ALA A 35 -16.12 0.56 -15.48
CA ALA A 35 -14.66 0.57 -15.61
C ALA A 35 -14.11 -0.83 -15.93
N ASN A 36 -13.16 -0.90 -16.86
CA ASN A 36 -12.49 -2.15 -17.21
C ASN A 36 -11.57 -2.62 -16.04
N PRO A 37 -11.79 -3.81 -15.46
CA PRO A 37 -11.03 -4.28 -14.29
C PRO A 37 -9.53 -4.43 -14.55
N ALA A 38 -9.14 -4.88 -15.75
CA ALA A 38 -7.74 -5.06 -16.11
C ALA A 38 -7.00 -3.71 -16.20
N SER A 39 -7.67 -2.68 -16.70
CA SER A 39 -7.13 -1.32 -16.77
C SER A 39 -7.07 -0.67 -15.39
N LEU A 40 -8.09 -0.89 -14.54
CA LEU A 40 -8.10 -0.46 -13.16
C LEU A 40 -6.91 -1.04 -12.38
N LYS A 41 -6.71 -2.35 -12.45
CA LYS A 41 -5.57 -3.05 -11.83
C LYS A 41 -4.24 -2.48 -12.31
N ARG A 42 -4.05 -2.32 -13.63
CA ARG A 42 -2.82 -1.73 -14.18
C ARG A 42 -2.57 -0.31 -13.67
N GLY A 43 -3.61 0.51 -13.53
CA GLY A 43 -3.52 1.85 -12.96
C GLY A 43 -3.10 1.82 -11.49
N MET A 44 -3.71 0.93 -10.70
CA MET A 44 -3.36 0.73 -9.29
C MET A 44 -1.92 0.27 -9.11
N ASP A 45 -1.45 -0.69 -9.91
CA ASP A 45 -0.07 -1.20 -9.83
C ASP A 45 0.97 -0.09 -10.13
N LYS A 46 0.68 0.78 -11.12
CA LYS A 46 1.51 1.96 -11.41
C LYS A 46 1.52 2.96 -10.25
N ALA A 47 0.34 3.24 -9.68
CA ALA A 47 0.22 4.15 -8.55
C ALA A 47 0.98 3.65 -7.32
N VAL A 48 0.84 2.37 -6.98
CA VAL A 48 1.58 1.73 -5.87
C VAL A 48 3.09 1.84 -6.10
N THR A 49 3.55 1.57 -7.33
CA THR A 49 4.99 1.65 -7.66
C THR A 49 5.54 3.06 -7.40
N GLU A 50 4.83 4.11 -7.83
CA GLU A 50 5.30 5.47 -7.65
C GLU A 50 5.18 5.94 -6.19
N LEU A 51 4.11 5.54 -5.49
CA LEU A 51 3.93 5.82 -4.07
C LEU A 51 5.06 5.21 -3.23
N VAL A 52 5.45 3.96 -3.50
CA VAL A 52 6.56 3.32 -2.78
C VAL A 52 7.88 4.05 -3.02
N LYS A 53 8.15 4.53 -4.25
CA LYS A 53 9.32 5.37 -4.53
C LYS A 53 9.29 6.67 -3.74
N SER A 54 8.14 7.34 -3.71
CA SER A 54 7.95 8.58 -2.97
C SER A 54 8.13 8.38 -1.46
N LEU A 55 7.59 7.30 -0.90
CA LEU A 55 7.80 6.94 0.50
C LEU A 55 9.28 6.73 0.83
N ARG A 56 10.01 5.98 0.00
CA ARG A 56 11.46 5.78 0.17
C ARG A 56 12.24 7.09 0.16
N LYS A 57 11.86 8.06 -0.68
CA LYS A 57 12.48 9.39 -0.72
C LYS A 57 12.22 10.21 0.55
N LYS A 58 11.10 9.96 1.23
CA LYS A 58 10.72 10.64 2.49
C LYS A 58 11.28 9.94 3.73
N CYS A 59 11.75 8.70 3.61
CA CYS A 59 12.33 7.97 4.73
C CYS A 59 13.63 8.64 5.19
N ARG A 60 13.79 8.79 6.51
CA ARG A 60 15.07 9.19 7.12
C ARG A 60 15.89 7.92 7.38
N PRO A 61 17.09 7.78 6.80
CA PRO A 61 17.97 6.66 7.10
C PRO A 61 18.51 6.80 8.53
N ILE A 62 18.50 5.70 9.29
CA ILE A 62 19.11 5.59 10.62
C ILE A 62 20.49 4.97 10.43
N LYS A 63 21.57 5.69 10.76
CA LYS A 63 22.96 5.24 10.55
C LYS A 63 23.63 4.73 11.82
N GLY A 64 23.11 5.05 12.99
CA GLY A 64 23.70 4.62 14.26
C GLY A 64 22.84 4.94 15.47
N ARG A 65 23.35 4.62 16.66
CA ARG A 65 22.66 4.87 17.93
C ARG A 65 22.36 6.34 18.18
N ASP A 66 23.18 7.24 17.63
CA ASP A 66 23.00 8.69 17.79
C ASP A 66 21.77 9.22 17.04
N ASP A 67 21.26 8.50 16.03
CA ASP A 67 20.01 8.85 15.33
C ASP A 67 18.75 8.38 16.08
N ILE A 68 18.91 7.55 17.11
CA ILE A 68 17.82 6.89 17.86
C ILE A 68 17.64 7.50 19.26
N ARG A 69 18.55 8.39 19.66
CA ARG A 69 18.61 8.95 21.01
C ARG A 69 17.80 10.23 21.15
#